data_AF-A0A3C0TG14-F1
#
_entry.id   AF-A0A3C0TG14-F1
#
_cell.length_a   1.000
_cell.length_b   1.000
_cell.length_c   1.000
_cell.angle_alpha   90.00
_cell.angle_beta   90.00
_cell.angle_gamma   90.00
#
_symmetry.space_group_name_H-M   'P 1'
#
loop_
_entity.id
_entity.type
_entity.pdbx_description
1 polymer ?
#
loop_
_entity_poly.entity_id
_entity_poly.type
_entity_poly.pdbx_seq_one_letter_code
_entity_poly.pdbx_strand_id
1 'polypeptide(L)'
;MPEFKTITKEMTIKELFDLDMTIAPILMASGMECIGCPASAGESLAEACVVHGLDVDEMVEKINTYLKGKAEYEEKERQSTESMVPPPTTRSES
;
A
#
# COMPACT_ATOMS: atom_id res chain seq x y z
N MET A 1 -4.99 -16.98 -4.97
CA MET A 1 -5.81 -15.77 -4.82
C MET A 1 -4.89 -14.72 -4.23
N PRO A 2 -4.73 -13.54 -4.82
CA PRO A 2 -3.94 -12.51 -4.17
C PRO A 2 -4.61 -12.17 -2.84
N GLU A 3 -3.95 -12.49 -1.74
CA GLU A 3 -4.38 -12.09 -0.40
C GLU A 3 -3.97 -10.63 -0.22
N PHE A 4 -4.92 -9.72 -0.45
CA PHE A 4 -4.79 -8.33 0.02
C PHE A 4 -5.59 -8.20 1.32
N LYS A 5 -4.97 -7.58 2.32
CA LYS A 5 -5.61 -7.40 3.63
C LYS A 5 -6.50 -6.16 3.59
N THR A 6 -7.80 -6.35 3.81
CA THR A 6 -8.74 -5.23 3.94
C THR A 6 -8.37 -4.38 5.15
N ILE A 7 -8.21 -3.09 4.92
CA ILE A 7 -7.89 -2.09 5.93
C ILE A 7 -9.18 -1.46 6.44
N THR A 8 -9.19 -1.10 7.73
CA THR A 8 -10.34 -0.53 8.42
C THR A 8 -9.94 0.73 9.18
N LYS A 9 -10.89 1.64 9.39
CA LYS A 9 -10.67 2.93 10.09
C LYS A 9 -10.17 2.83 11.53
N GLU A 10 -10.38 1.69 12.18
CA GLU A 10 -9.91 1.42 13.55
C GLU A 10 -8.41 1.10 13.60
N MET A 11 -7.79 0.73 12.47
CA MET A 11 -6.37 0.42 12.41
C MET A 11 -5.54 1.66 12.72
N THR A 12 -4.46 1.43 13.46
CA THR A 12 -3.47 2.47 13.72
C THR A 12 -2.65 2.76 12.48
N ILE A 13 -2.19 4.00 12.37
CA ILE A 13 -1.29 4.42 11.30
C ILE A 13 -0.08 3.48 11.17
N LYS A 14 0.50 3.09 12.31
CA LYS A 14 1.60 2.14 12.34
C LYS A 14 1.21 0.81 11.70
N GLU A 15 0.07 0.24 12.07
CA GLU A 15 -0.41 -1.02 11.49
C GLU A 15 -0.65 -0.92 9.99
N LEU A 16 -1.21 0.19 9.51
CA LEU A 16 -1.38 0.46 8.09
C LEU A 16 -0.03 0.39 7.35
N PHE A 17 1.02 1.04 7.86
CA PHE A 17 2.35 1.00 7.24
C PHE A 17 3.07 -0.34 7.38
N ASP A 18 2.87 -1.05 8.50
CA ASP A 18 3.35 -2.43 8.69
C ASP A 18 2.72 -3.39 7.66
N LEU A 19 1.47 -3.12 7.22
CA LEU A 19 0.80 -3.91 6.19
C LEU A 19 1.34 -3.61 4.79
N ASP A 20 1.35 -2.34 4.40
CA ASP A 20 1.86 -1.97 3.09
C ASP A 20 2.35 -0.51 3.08
N MET A 21 3.65 -0.30 2.90
CA MET A 21 4.22 1.06 2.85
C MET A 21 3.84 1.84 1.57
N THR A 22 3.29 1.18 0.55
CA THR A 22 2.87 1.87 -0.69
C THR A 22 1.64 2.76 -0.51
N ILE A 23 0.98 2.70 0.64
CA ILE A 23 -0.12 3.61 1.01
C ILE A 23 0.37 5.00 1.44
N ALA A 24 1.64 5.13 1.86
CA ALA A 24 2.23 6.40 2.29
C ALA A 24 2.02 7.55 1.28
N PRO A 25 2.33 7.39 -0.02
CA PRO A 25 2.09 8.44 -1.00
C PRO A 25 0.60 8.80 -1.17
N ILE A 26 -0.34 7.88 -0.92
CA ILE A 26 -1.78 8.16 -1.00
C ILE A 26 -2.21 9.09 0.13
N LEU A 27 -1.72 8.82 1.34
CA LEU A 27 -1.94 9.65 2.52
C LEU A 27 -1.32 11.04 2.33
N MET A 28 -0.08 11.10 1.86
CA MET A 28 0.60 12.36 1.56
C MET A 28 -0.14 13.19 0.51
N ALA A 29 -0.63 12.55 -0.56
CA ALA A 29 -1.44 13.23 -1.59
C ALA A 29 -2.77 13.76 -1.05
N SER A 30 -3.29 13.16 0.03
CA SER A 30 -4.53 13.57 0.68
C SER A 30 -4.32 14.64 1.77
N GLY A 31 -3.08 15.14 1.94
CA GLY A 31 -2.76 16.18 2.93
C GLY A 31 -2.35 15.64 4.30
N MET A 32 -2.10 14.33 4.43
CA MET A 32 -1.69 13.67 5.66
C MET A 32 -0.16 13.45 5.72
N GLU A 33 0.62 14.49 5.40
CA GLU A 33 2.10 14.45 5.48
C GLU A 33 2.60 14.12 6.90
N CYS A 34 1.89 14.59 7.93
CA CYS A 34 2.31 14.45 9.33
C CYS A 34 2.18 13.03 9.91
N ILE A 35 1.51 12.12 9.19
CA ILE A 35 1.24 10.75 9.64
C ILE A 35 2.51 9.89 9.74
N GLY A 36 3.59 10.27 9.06
CA GLY A 36 4.90 9.62 9.21
C GLY A 36 5.65 9.98 10.50
N CYS A 37 5.09 10.88 11.34
CA CYS A 37 5.72 11.29 12.58
C CYS A 37 5.51 10.24 13.69
N PRO A 38 6.54 9.87 14.47
CA PRO A 38 6.39 8.89 15.56
C PRO A 38 5.35 9.28 16.62
N ALA A 39 5.01 10.57 16.73
CA ALA A 39 3.96 11.06 17.61
C ALA A 39 2.55 10.59 17.18
N SER A 40 2.31 10.44 15.87
CA SER A 40 1.01 10.04 15.31
C SER A 40 0.93 8.57 14.93
N ALA A 41 2.01 7.80 15.13
CA ALA A 41 2.05 6.37 14.86
C ALA A 41 1.07 5.57 15.76
N GLY A 42 0.75 6.09 16.94
CA GLY A 42 -0.20 5.49 17.89
C GLY A 42 -1.66 5.92 17.68
N GLU A 43 -1.94 6.82 16.74
CA GLU A 43 -3.30 7.27 16.45
C GLU A 43 -3.99 6.32 15.45
N SER A 44 -5.30 6.14 15.59
CA SER A 44 -6.12 5.46 14.60
C SER A 44 -6.32 6.35 13.37
N LEU A 45 -6.48 5.74 12.20
CA LEU A 45 -6.75 6.47 10.96
C LEU A 45 -7.98 7.40 11.11
N ALA A 46 -9.01 6.94 11.81
CA ALA A 46 -10.20 7.74 12.13
C ALA A 46 -9.89 9.01 12.93
N GLU A 47 -9.12 8.91 14.00
CA GLU A 47 -8.76 10.05 14.85
C GLU A 47 -7.96 11.08 14.06
N ALA A 48 -6.96 10.62 13.29
CA ALA A 48 -6.17 11.48 12.42
C ALA A 48 -7.05 12.19 11.37
N CYS A 49 -7.95 11.45 10.71
CA CYS A 49 -8.92 12.03 9.77
C CYS A 49 -9.80 13.09 10.43
N VAL A 50 -10.31 12.84 11.64
CA VAL A 50 -11.16 13.79 12.38
C VAL A 50 -10.42 15.07 12.72
N VAL A 51 -9.18 14.99 13.21
CA VAL A 51 -8.34 16.16 13.55
C VAL A 51 -8.04 17.01 12.32
N HIS A 52 -7.88 16.37 11.16
CA HIS A 52 -7.59 17.04 9.89
C HIS A 52 -8.85 17.38 9.07
N GLY A 53 -10.05 17.05 9.56
CA GLY A 53 -11.32 17.31 8.85
C GLY A 53 -11.47 16.53 7.55
N LEU A 54 -10.85 15.35 7.45
CA LEU A 54 -10.92 14.45 6.30
C LEU A 54 -11.95 13.34 6.55
N ASP A 55 -12.57 12.85 5.48
CA ASP A 55 -13.48 11.72 5.57
C ASP A 55 -12.71 10.39 5.64
N VAL A 56 -12.84 9.70 6.78
CA VAL A 56 -12.13 8.43 7.00
C VAL A 56 -12.66 7.32 6.09
N ASP A 57 -13.94 7.36 5.71
CA ASP A 57 -14.56 6.34 4.88
C ASP A 57 -14.01 6.44 3.45
N GLU A 58 -13.95 7.66 2.90
CA GLU A 58 -13.30 7.92 1.60
C GLU A 58 -11.83 7.49 1.60
N MET A 59 -11.10 7.72 2.69
CA MET A 59 -9.70 7.32 2.79
C MET A 59 -9.55 5.80 2.81
N VAL A 60 -10.33 5.10 3.63
CA VAL A 60 -10.31 3.64 3.69
C VAL A 60 -10.68 3.03 2.33
N GLU A 61 -11.68 3.59 1.64
CA GLU A 61 -12.09 3.12 0.31
C GLU A 61 -10.97 3.32 -0.72
N LYS A 62 -10.35 4.51 -0.75
CA LYS A 62 -9.22 4.82 -1.65
C LYS A 62 -8.05 3.85 -1.45
N ILE A 63 -7.67 3.59 -0.20
CA ILE A 63 -6.51 2.73 0.08
C ILE A 63 -6.86 1.27 -0.24
N ASN A 64 -8.04 0.76 0.14
CA ASN A 64 -8.47 -0.59 -0.23
C ASN A 64 -8.53 -0.78 -1.76
N THR A 65 -9.05 0.22 -2.48
CA THR A 65 -9.11 0.22 -3.96
C THR A 65 -7.71 0.17 -4.57
N TYR A 66 -6.78 0.96 -4.02
CA TYR A 66 -5.38 0.95 -4.46
C TYR A 66 -4.71 -0.40 -4.21
N LEU A 67 -4.84 -0.98 -3.01
CA LEU A 67 -4.25 -2.27 -2.67
C LEU A 67 -4.81 -3.39 -3.55
N LYS A 68 -6.12 -3.37 -3.82
CA LYS A 68 -6.76 -4.31 -4.74
C LYS A 68 -6.20 -4.15 -6.15
N GLY A 69 -6.15 -2.91 -6.66
CA GLY A 69 -5.59 -2.62 -7.98
C GLY A 69 -4.12 -3.03 -8.10
N LYS A 70 -3.29 -2.74 -7.09
CA LYS A 70 -1.90 -3.16 -7.03
C LYS A 70 -1.78 -4.69 -7.12
N ALA A 71 -2.54 -5.42 -6.31
CA ALA A 71 -2.54 -6.88 -6.35
C ALA A 71 -2.95 -7.43 -7.74
N GLU A 72 -3.87 -6.76 -8.44
CA GLU A 72 -4.26 -7.10 -9.82
C GLU A 72 -3.17 -6.75 -10.85
N TYR A 73 -2.46 -5.62 -10.68
CA TYR A 73 -1.38 -5.18 -11.56
C TYR A 73 -0.12 -6.04 -11.39
N GLU A 74 0.28 -6.38 -10.16
CA GLU A 74 1.42 -7.25 -9.89
C GLU A 74 1.23 -8.66 -10.47
N GLU A 75 -0.02 -9.14 -10.53
CA GLU A 75 -0.36 -10.39 -11.19
C GLU A 75 -0.22 -10.28 -12.72
N LYS A 76 -0.70 -9.18 -13.33
CA LYS A 76 -0.53 -8.93 -14.78
C LYS A 76 0.94 -8.75 -15.18
N GLU A 77 1.74 -8.11 -14.33
CA GLU A 77 3.18 -7.92 -14.53
C GLU A 77 3.92 -9.27 -14.43
N ARG A 78 3.65 -10.08 -13.41
CA ARG A 78 4.24 -11.43 -13.29
C ARG A 78 3.88 -12.34 -14.47
N GLN A 79 2.66 -12.24 -14.99
CA GLN A 79 2.25 -12.95 -16.21
C GLN A 79 2.89 -12.40 -17.49
N SER A 80 3.33 -11.13 -17.51
CA SER A 80 3.99 -10.53 -18.68
C SER A 80 5.52 -10.70 -18.68
N THR A 81 6.15 -10.78 -17.50
CA THR A 81 7.62 -10.94 -17.39
C THR A 81 8.11 -12.38 -17.64
N GLU A 82 7.21 -13.37 -17.66
CA GLU A 82 7.56 -14.78 -17.97
C GLU A 82 7.95 -14.99 -19.45
N SER A 83 7.66 -14.03 -20.34
CA SER A 83 8.09 -14.11 -21.75
C SER A 83 9.47 -13.50 -22.03
N MET A 84 10.16 -12.91 -21.05
CA MET A 84 11.43 -12.23 -21.29
C MET A 84 12.45 -12.46 -20.17
N VAL A 85 12.70 -13.73 -19.83
CA VAL A 85 13.95 -14.13 -19.19
C VAL A 85 14.75 -14.91 -20.22
N PRO A 86 15.80 -14.34 -20.85
CA PRO A 86 16.74 -15.17 -21.60
C PRO A 86 17.34 -16.19 -20.62
N PRO A 87 17.54 -17.45 -21.03
CA PRO A 87 18.12 -18.47 -20.16
C PRO A 87 19.43 -17.92 -19.57
N PRO A 88 19.79 -18.24 -18.31
CA PRO A 88 21.19 -18.14 -17.93
C PRO A 88 21.93 -19.10 -18.86
N THR A 89 22.45 -18.58 -19.97
CA THR A 89 23.35 -19.31 -20.85
C THR A 89 24.52 -19.66 -19.96
N THR A 90 24.50 -20.89 -19.46
CA THR A 90 25.68 -21.60 -19.00
C THR A 90 26.62 -21.63 -20.18
N ARG A 91 27.39 -20.56 -20.36
CA ARG A 91 28.50 -20.57 -21.30
C ARG A 91 29.71 -21.07 -20.52
N SER A 92 29.71 -22.39 -20.34
CA SER A 92 30.94 -23.16 -20.29
C SER A 92 31.70 -22.90 -21.58
N GLU A 93 32.72 -22.06 -21.53
CA GLU A 93 33.92 -22.03 -22.38
C GLU A 93 34.97 -21.28 -21.54
N SER A 94 36.19 -21.69 -21.26
CA SER A 94 37.00 -22.90 -21.42
C SER A 94 38.20 -22.70 -20.48
#